data_AF-A0A630JIN4-F1
#
_entry.id   AF-A0A630JIN4-F1
#
_cell.length_a   1.000
_cell.length_b   1.000
_cell.length_c   1.000
_cell.angle_alpha   90.00
_cell.angle_beta   90.00
_cell.angle_gamma   90.00
#
_symmetry.space_group_name_H-M   'P 1'
#
loop_
_entity.id
_entity.type
_entity.pdbx_description
1 polymer ?
#
loop_
_entity_poly.entity_id
_entity_poly.type
_entity_poly.pdbx_seq_one_letter_code
_entity_poly.pdbx_strand_id
1 'polypeptide(L)' 'LANTAGAGSATNVALQLYGPDGQALNIGESSSTVTLNDGENVIPLSVDYIATGTATAGNVTATATFSMVYS' A
#
# COMPACT_ATOMS: atom_id res chain seq x y z
N LEU A 1 -3.26 5.02 1.33
CA LEU A 1 -4.17 5.09 0.16
C LEU A 1 -5.58 5.40 0.64
N ALA A 2 -6.19 6.48 0.14
CA ALA A 2 -7.58 6.79 0.47
C ALA A 2 -8.53 5.76 -0.14
N ASN A 3 -9.64 5.48 0.55
CA ASN A 3 -10.70 4.63 0.01
C ASN A 3 -11.42 5.36 -1.13
N THR A 4 -11.44 4.75 -2.31
CA THR A 4 -12.12 5.24 -3.53
C THR A 4 -13.30 4.36 -3.95
N ALA A 5 -13.79 3.49 -3.06
CA ALA A 5 -15.01 2.73 -3.32
C ALA A 5 -16.21 3.66 -3.57
N GLY A 6 -17.13 3.23 -4.44
CA GLY A 6 -18.35 3.96 -4.80
C GLY A 6 -19.45 3.86 -3.74
N ALA A 7 -20.69 3.64 -4.19
CA ALA A 7 -21.83 3.49 -3.28
C ALA A 7 -21.58 2.39 -2.22
N GLY A 8 -21.89 2.69 -0.95
CA GLY A 8 -21.63 1.79 0.18
C GLY A 8 -20.18 1.78 0.68
N SER A 9 -19.39 2.79 0.34
CA SER A 9 -18.01 2.95 0.80
C SER A 9 -17.91 3.11 2.33
N ALA A 10 -16.96 2.40 2.94
CA ALA A 10 -16.56 2.62 4.31
C ALA A 10 -15.89 3.99 4.48
N THR A 11 -16.21 4.69 5.57
CA THR A 11 -15.58 5.94 5.96
C THR A 11 -14.61 5.74 7.11
N ASN A 12 -13.67 6.69 7.26
CA ASN A 12 -12.65 6.70 8.31
C ASN A 12 -11.70 5.48 8.29
N VAL A 13 -11.52 4.89 7.11
CA VAL A 13 -10.57 3.80 6.85
C VAL A 13 -9.81 4.08 5.55
N ALA A 14 -8.53 3.74 5.55
CA ALA A 14 -7.63 3.80 4.43
C ALA A 14 -6.86 2.48 4.31
N LEU A 15 -6.08 2.31 3.25
CA LEU A 15 -5.16 1.19 3.06
C LEU A 15 -3.72 1.67 3.19
N GLN A 16 -2.90 0.99 4.00
CA GLN A 16 -1.46 1.23 4.13
C GLN A 16 -0.70 0.11 3.44
N LEU A 17 0.26 0.47 2.59
CA LEU A 17 1.19 -0.48 1.96
C LEU A 17 2.44 -0.61 2.82
N TYR A 18 3.03 -1.80 2.82
CA TYR A 18 4.30 -2.07 3.49
C TYR A 18 5.28 -2.77 2.56
N GLY A 19 6.56 -2.40 2.71
CA GLY A 19 7.67 -3.01 2.00
C GLY A 19 8.06 -4.36 2.57
N PRO A 20 9.03 -5.04 1.94
CA PRO A 20 9.56 -6.32 2.41
C PRO A 20 10.26 -6.23 3.78
N ASP A 21 10.66 -5.03 4.19
CA ASP A 21 11.21 -4.72 5.51
C ASP A 21 10.13 -4.49 6.59
N GLY A 22 8.85 -4.56 6.22
CA GLY A 22 7.72 -4.27 7.09
C GLY A 22 7.48 -2.79 7.33
N GLN A 23 8.23 -1.89 6.69
CA GLN A 23 8.08 -0.45 6.85
C GLN A 23 6.98 0.08 5.93
N ALA A 24 6.31 1.13 6.37
CA ALA A 24 5.25 1.78 5.60
C ALA A 24 5.81 2.37 4.29
N LEU A 25 5.16 2.08 3.18
CA LEU A 25 5.42 2.72 1.89
C LEU A 25 4.51 3.93 1.74
N ASN A 26 5.10 5.11 1.86
CA ASN A 26 4.38 6.38 1.67
C ASN A 26 4.25 6.70 0.18
N ILE A 27 3.10 7.24 -0.21
CA ILE A 27 2.82 7.53 -1.62
C ILE A 27 3.68 8.70 -2.09
N GLY A 28 4.42 8.50 -3.18
CA GLY A 28 5.30 9.52 -3.77
C GLY A 28 6.69 9.59 -3.15
N GLU A 29 6.99 8.75 -2.16
CA GLU A 29 8.30 8.65 -1.54
C GLU A 29 9.04 7.39 -2.01
N SER A 30 10.37 7.44 -2.02
CA SER A 30 11.21 6.26 -2.26
C SER A 30 11.15 5.30 -1.07
N SER A 31 11.09 4.00 -1.36
CA SER A 31 11.20 2.96 -0.33
C SER A 31 12.64 2.77 0.16
N SER A 32 12.79 1.95 1.19
CA SER A 32 14.06 1.29 1.49
C SER A 32 14.59 0.53 0.26
N THR A 33 15.91 0.33 0.21
CA THR A 33 16.55 -0.48 -0.84
C THR A 33 16.23 -1.96 -0.68
N VAL A 34 16.09 -2.67 -1.80
CA VAL A 34 15.97 -4.13 -1.83
C VAL A 34 17.14 -4.70 -2.61
N THR A 35 17.87 -5.64 -2.03
CA THR A 35 18.94 -6.34 -2.73
C THR A 35 18.35 -7.29 -3.77
N LEU A 36 18.78 -7.14 -5.02
CA LEU A 36 18.39 -8.02 -6.11
C LEU A 36 19.40 -9.16 -6.27
N ASN A 37 18.91 -10.32 -6.70
CA ASN A 37 19.72 -11.45 -7.12
C ASN A 37 19.78 -11.51 -8.66
N ASP A 38 20.76 -12.24 -9.19
CA ASP A 38 20.80 -12.55 -10.62
C ASP A 38 19.58 -13.37 -11.04
N GLY A 39 18.85 -12.88 -12.05
CA GLY A 39 17.64 -13.52 -12.57
C GLY A 39 16.34 -12.94 -12.02
N GLU A 40 15.35 -13.81 -11.80
CA GLU A 40 14.01 -13.41 -11.37
C GLU A 40 13.99 -13.01 -9.89
N ASN A 41 13.36 -11.88 -9.60
CA ASN A 41 13.20 -11.36 -8.24
C ASN A 41 11.71 -11.17 -7.94
N VAL A 42 11.26 -11.71 -6.81
CA VAL A 42 9.92 -11.47 -6.25
C VAL A 42 10.05 -10.54 -5.06
N ILE A 43 9.44 -9.36 -5.14
CA ILE A 43 9.46 -8.37 -4.06
C ILE A 43 8.14 -8.51 -3.27
N PRO A 44 8.15 -9.08 -2.06
CA PRO A 44 6.92 -9.23 -1.29
C PRO A 44 6.50 -7.87 -0.74
N LEU A 45 5.26 -7.51 -1.03
CA LEU A 45 4.59 -6.33 -0.47
C LEU A 45 3.37 -6.82 0.32
N SER A 46 2.99 -6.06 1.33
CA SER A 46 1.75 -6.30 2.06
C SER A 46 0.91 -5.03 2.14
N VAL A 47 -0.36 -5.21 2.48
CA VAL A 47 -1.32 -4.13 2.65
C VAL A 47 -2.17 -4.43 3.87
N ASP A 48 -2.51 -3.40 4.62
CA ASP A 48 -3.46 -3.50 5.73
C ASP A 48 -4.41 -2.29 5.76
N TYR A 49 -5.50 -2.42 6.49
CA TYR A 49 -6.39 -1.31 6.82
C TYR A 49 -5.78 -0.42 7.90
N ILE A 50 -5.91 0.88 7.73
CA ILE A 50 -5.59 1.86 8.78
C ILE A 50 -6.80 2.73 9.06
N ALA A 51 -7.16 2.84 10.34
CA ALA A 51 -8.21 3.73 10.78
C ALA A 51 -7.72 5.18 10.72
N THR A 52 -8.49 6.06 10.07
CA THR A 52 -8.26 7.51 10.08
C THR A 52 -9.19 8.25 11.04
N GLY A 53 -10.00 7.47 11.78
CA GLY A 53 -10.99 7.88 12.76
C GLY A 53 -11.81 6.65 13.18
N THR A 54 -13.07 6.84 13.59
CA THR A 54 -13.97 5.71 13.87
C THR A 54 -14.46 5.10 12.56
N ALA A 55 -13.85 3.99 12.15
CA ALA A 55 -14.18 3.28 10.91
C ALA A 55 -15.66 2.87 10.86
N THR A 56 -16.31 3.06 9.72
CA THR A 56 -17.67 2.57 9.45
C THR A 56 -17.65 1.36 8.54
N ALA A 57 -18.71 0.55 8.58
CA ALA A 57 -18.84 -0.60 7.70
C ALA A 57 -19.08 -0.16 6.25
N GLY A 58 -18.49 -0.89 5.31
CA GLY A 58 -18.66 -0.64 3.88
C GLY A 58 -17.50 -1.19 3.05
N ASN A 59 -17.56 -0.93 1.76
CA ASN A 59 -16.55 -1.36 0.80
C ASN A 59 -15.30 -0.49 0.91
N VAL A 60 -14.13 -1.12 0.76
CA VAL A 60 -12.86 -0.42 0.60
C VAL A 60 -12.21 -0.82 -0.71
N THR A 61 -11.85 0.16 -1.51
CA THR A 61 -11.16 -0.02 -2.79
C THR A 61 -10.12 1.06 -2.92
N ALA A 62 -8.93 0.71 -3.39
CA ALA A 62 -7.92 1.68 -3.79
C ALA A 62 -7.05 1.08 -4.90
N THR A 63 -6.44 1.96 -5.68
CA THR A 63 -5.45 1.60 -6.70
C THR A 63 -4.14 2.29 -6.37
N ALA A 64 -3.02 1.59 -6.52
CA ALA A 64 -1.68 2.14 -6.39
C ALA A 64 -0.86 1.83 -7.65
N THR A 65 0.03 2.75 -8.00
CA THR A 65 1.00 2.57 -9.08
C THR A 65 2.38 2.42 -8.45
N PHE A 66 3.12 1.40 -8.86
CA PHE A 66 4.48 1.14 -8.39
C PHE A 66 5.49 1.45 -9.49
N SER A 67 6.57 2.14 -9.13
CA SER A 67 7.71 2.41 -10.00
C SER A 67 8.94 1.76 -9.42
N MET A 68 9.63 0.93 -10.21
CA MET A 68 10.85 0.25 -9.80
C MET A 68 12.06 1.01 -10.34
N VAL A 69 12.91 1.51 -9.45
CA VAL A 69 14.19 2.16 -9.79
C VAL A 69 15.32 1.27 -9.30
N TYR A 70 16.18 0.84 -10.21
CA TYR A 70 17.36 0.02 -9.93
C TYR A 70 18.53 0.54 -10.78
N SER A 71 19.76 0.28 -10.32
CA SER A 71 21.01 0.73 -10.93
C SER A 71 22.04 -0.38 -10.95
#